data_AF-B0WMM2-F1
#
_entry.id   AF-B0WMM2-F1
#
_cell.length_a   1.000
_cell.length_b   1.000
_cell.length_c   1.000
_cell.angle_alpha   90.00
_cell.angle_beta   90.00
_cell.angle_gamma   90.00
#
_symmetry.space_group_name_H-M   'P 1'
#
loop_
_entity.id
_entity.type
_entity.pdbx_description
1 polymer ?
#
loop_
_entity_poly.entity_id
_entity_poly.type
_entity_poly.pdbx_seq_one_letter_code
_entity_poly.pdbx_strand_id
1 'polypeptide(L)'
;MTGKPRQFGGSHQHRNQQQPLPPNVKLCGTNNHTYHSWCHMQRDSCNTGFYIDVQHSGVCSFERSHSTPAILSHSPAINIKP
;
A
#
# COMPACT_ATOMS: atom_id res chain seq x y z
N MET A 1 -17.75 -1.13 -24.94
CA MET A 1 -17.31 -1.97 -23.81
C MET A 1 -16.51 -3.15 -24.36
N THR A 2 -15.28 -2.92 -24.78
CA THR A 2 -14.41 -3.99 -25.32
C THR A 2 -13.12 -4.02 -24.50
N GLY A 3 -13.23 -4.51 -23.27
CA GLY A 3 -12.04 -4.92 -22.52
C GLY A 3 -11.52 -6.21 -23.15
N LYS A 4 -10.34 -6.17 -23.78
CA LYS A 4 -9.70 -7.39 -24.31
C LYS A 4 -9.48 -8.36 -23.14
N PRO A 5 -9.81 -9.66 -23.29
CA PRO A 5 -9.43 -10.66 -22.30
C PRO A 5 -7.90 -10.68 -22.21
N ARG A 6 -7.36 -10.78 -20.99
CA ARG A 6 -5.94 -11.07 -20.76
C ARG A 6 -5.65 -12.45 -21.37
N GLN A 7 -5.12 -12.47 -22.59
CA GLN A 7 -4.59 -13.69 -23.20
C GLN A 7 -3.34 -14.12 -22.43
N PHE A 8 -3.46 -15.18 -21.63
CA PHE A 8 -2.31 -15.95 -21.15
C PHE A 8 -1.93 -16.98 -22.22
N GLY A 9 -1.54 -16.50 -23.40
CA GLY A 9 -1.04 -17.32 -24.50
C GLY A 9 0.43 -17.01 -24.73
N GLY A 10 1.32 -17.71 -24.03
CA GLY A 10 2.76 -17.56 -24.23
C GLY A 10 3.56 -18.24 -23.13
N SER A 11 4.30 -19.28 -23.51
CA SER A 11 5.25 -20.02 -22.68
C SER A 11 6.46 -19.15 -22.32
N HIS A 12 6.27 -18.10 -21.53
CA HIS A 12 7.34 -17.36 -20.89
C HIS A 12 7.29 -17.64 -19.40
N GLN A 13 8.35 -18.31 -18.94
CA GLN A 13 8.63 -18.70 -17.57
C GLN A 13 8.03 -17.68 -16.59
N HIS A 14 6.94 -18.06 -15.91
CA HIS A 14 6.45 -17.32 -14.77
C HIS A 14 7.56 -17.35 -13.72
N ARG A 15 8.37 -16.29 -13.73
CA ARG A 15 9.39 -16.01 -12.74
C ARG A 15 8.77 -16.30 -11.38
N ASN A 16 9.22 -17.39 -10.77
CA ASN A 16 8.84 -17.94 -9.47
C ASN A 16 9.26 -16.97 -8.34
N GLN A 17 8.81 -15.72 -8.41
CA GLN A 17 9.22 -14.63 -7.53
C GLN A 17 8.05 -13.75 -7.09
N GLN A 18 6.81 -14.16 -7.37
CA GLN A 18 5.71 -13.76 -6.50
C GLN A 18 5.87 -14.59 -5.23
N GLN A 19 6.85 -14.24 -4.38
CA GLN A 19 6.82 -14.74 -3.01
C GLN A 19 5.46 -14.32 -2.45
N PRO A 20 4.61 -15.26 -2.00
CA PRO A 20 3.32 -14.94 -1.45
C PRO A 20 3.56 -14.09 -0.20
N LEU A 21 3.43 -12.77 -0.38
CA LEU A 21 3.42 -11.84 0.72
C LEU A 21 2.33 -12.31 1.69
N PRO A 22 2.60 -12.37 3.01
CA PRO A 22 1.59 -12.84 3.95
C PRO A 22 0.30 -12.04 3.74
N PRO A 23 -0.88 -12.67 3.79
CA PRO A 23 -2.14 -12.05 3.37
C PRO A 23 -2.53 -10.79 4.16
N ASN A 24 -1.82 -10.47 5.24
CA ASN A 24 -2.06 -9.32 6.13
C ASN A 24 -0.87 -8.36 6.22
N VAL A 25 0.08 -8.40 5.28
CA VAL A 25 1.12 -7.36 5.24
C VAL A 25 0.61 -6.12 4.53
N LYS A 26 0.97 -4.95 5.06
CA LYS A 26 0.77 -3.68 4.35
C LYS A 26 1.61 -3.66 3.08
N LEU A 27 1.09 -3.05 2.02
CA LEU A 27 1.73 -2.96 0.71
C LEU A 27 1.69 -1.54 0.20
N CYS A 28 2.77 -1.08 -0.43
CA CYS A 28 2.75 0.13 -1.22
C CYS A 28 2.44 -0.24 -2.67
N GLY A 29 1.35 0.29 -3.21
CA GLY A 29 1.00 0.12 -4.62
C GLY A 29 1.82 1.01 -5.55
N THR A 30 1.87 0.67 -6.84
CA THR A 30 2.49 1.51 -7.89
C THR A 30 1.83 2.88 -8.06
N ASN A 31 0.63 3.05 -7.51
CA ASN A 31 -0.08 4.33 -7.41
C ASN A 31 0.26 5.13 -6.14
N ASN A 32 1.30 4.72 -5.39
CA ASN A 32 1.75 5.34 -4.14
C ASN A 32 0.71 5.29 -2.99
N HIS A 33 -0.28 4.41 -3.08
CA HIS A 33 -1.26 4.20 -2.02
C HIS A 33 -0.88 2.97 -1.16
N THR A 34 -1.04 3.09 0.16
CA THR A 34 -0.80 1.98 1.08
C THR A 34 -2.06 1.15 1.26
N TYR A 35 -1.96 -0.16 1.02
CA TYR A 35 -3.04 -1.11 1.20
C TYR A 35 -2.79 -2.01 2.41
N HIS A 36 -3.87 -2.34 3.15
CA HIS A 36 -3.80 -3.23 4.32
C HIS A 36 -3.49 -4.68 3.96
N SER A 37 -3.77 -5.08 2.72
CA SER A 37 -3.40 -6.38 2.17
C SER A 37 -3.45 -6.36 0.64
N TRP A 38 -2.94 -7.43 0.04
CA TRP A 38 -3.06 -7.67 -1.40
C TRP A 38 -4.53 -7.68 -1.88
N CYS A 39 -5.45 -8.23 -1.08
CA CYS A 39 -6.88 -8.24 -1.43
C CYS A 39 -7.45 -6.82 -1.53
N HIS A 40 -7.08 -5.92 -0.60
CA HIS A 40 -7.51 -4.52 -0.66
C HIS A 40 -6.94 -3.82 -1.91
N MET A 41 -5.68 -4.06 -2.25
CA MET A 41 -5.05 -3.54 -3.47
C MET A 41 -5.77 -4.03 -4.72
N GLN A 42 -6.06 -5.34 -4.79
CA GLN A 42 -6.70 -5.94 -5.95
C GLN A 42 -8.14 -5.47 -6.13
N ARG A 43 -8.88 -5.29 -5.04
CA ARG A 43 -10.23 -4.70 -5.06
C ARG A 43 -10.19 -3.28 -5.61
N ASP A 44 -9.23 -2.46 -5.21
CA ASP A 44 -9.09 -1.09 -5.71
C ASP A 44 -8.73 -1.05 -7.19
N SER A 45 -7.83 -1.94 -7.63
CA SER A 45 -7.51 -2.11 -9.05
C SER A 45 -8.76 -2.47 -9.87
N CYS A 46 -9.62 -3.34 -9.36
CA CYS A 46 -10.88 -3.67 -10.01
C CYS A 46 -11.87 -2.49 -10.03
N ASN A 47 -12.02 -1.79 -8.91
CA ASN A 47 -12.98 -0.68 -8.78
C ASN A 47 -12.62 0.52 -9.67
N THR A 48 -11.33 0.82 -9.78
CA THR A 48 -10.83 1.96 -10.56
C THR A 48 -10.61 1.63 -12.03
N GLY A 49 -10.48 0.35 -12.36
CA GLY A 49 -10.10 -0.12 -13.69
C GLY A 49 -8.63 0.09 -14.03
N PHE A 50 -7.82 0.59 -13.10
CA PHE A 50 -6.38 0.73 -13.27
C PHE A 50 -5.63 -0.49 -12.75
N TYR A 51 -4.58 -0.91 -13.44
CA TYR A 51 -3.69 -1.96 -12.97
C TYR A 51 -2.78 -1.39 -11.86
N ILE A 52 -2.94 -1.92 -10.65
CA ILE A 52 -2.13 -1.55 -9.48
C ILE A 52 -1.30 -2.78 -9.11
N ASP A 53 0.02 -2.62 -9.12
CA ASP A 53 0.97 -3.68 -8.73
C ASP A 53 1.65 -3.32 -7.41
N VAL A 54 2.32 -4.28 -6.79
CA VAL A 54 3.11 -4.04 -5.56
C VAL A 54 4.40 -3.32 -5.94
N GLN A 55 4.58 -2.08 -5.47
CA GLN A 55 5.85 -1.37 -5.59
C GLN A 55 6.86 -1.90 -4.56
N HIS A 56 6.45 -2.02 -3.30
CA HIS A 56 7.23 -2.65 -2.24
C HIS A 56 6.33 -3.12 -1.09
N SER A 57 6.83 -4.05 -0.26
CA SER A 57 6.18 -4.40 1.01
C SER A 57 6.29 -3.26 2.02
N GLY A 58 5.26 -3.07 2.85
CA GLY A 58 5.20 -2.00 3.86
C GLY A 58 4.37 -0.80 3.42
N VAL A 59 4.46 0.29 4.17
CA VAL A 59 3.74 1.55 3.89
C VAL A 59 4.51 2.40 2.88
N CYS A 60 3.82 3.11 1.99
CA CYS A 60 4.45 4.03 1.05
C CYS A 60 5.22 5.13 1.79
N SER A 61 6.31 5.61 1.18
CA SER A 61 7.18 6.63 1.79
C SER A 61 6.46 7.94 2.13
N PHE A 62 5.44 8.31 1.35
CA PHE A 62 4.68 9.55 1.54
C PHE A 62 3.66 9.48 2.70
N GLU A 63 3.20 8.29 3.08
CA GLU A 63 2.30 8.08 4.23
C GLU A 63 3.03 8.23 5.59
N ARG A 64 4.36 8.13 5.58
CA ARG A 64 5.17 8.44 6.77
C ARG A 64 5.14 9.93 7.13
N SER A 65 4.70 10.79 6.23
CA SER A 65 4.66 12.24 6.46
C SER A 65 3.39 12.72 7.16
N HIS A 66 2.30 11.92 7.17
CA HIS A 66 1.03 12.27 7.81
C HIS A 66 0.68 11.39 9.03
N SER A 67 1.53 10.43 9.39
CA SER A 67 1.44 9.73 10.68
C SER A 67 2.24 10.51 11.74
N THR A 68 1.61 11.63 12.16
CA THR A 68 1.89 12.53 13.29
C THR A 68 3.26 13.25 13.33
N PRO A 69 3.30 14.60 13.43
CA PRO A 69 4.28 15.17 14.33
C PRO A 69 3.91 14.67 15.73
N ALA A 70 4.79 13.89 16.36
CA ALA A 70 4.74 13.60 17.79
C ALA A 70 5.03 14.86 18.63
N ILE A 71 4.34 15.97 18.34
CA ILE A 71 4.52 17.28 18.99
C ILE A 71 3.13 17.91 19.18
N LEU A 72 2.26 17.29 19.98
CA LEU A 72 1.22 18.03 20.72
C LEU A 72 0.72 17.28 21.97
N SER A 73 1.62 16.66 22.74
CA SER A 73 1.26 16.11 24.07
C SER A 73 2.25 16.45 25.19
N HIS A 74 3.24 17.30 24.96
CA HIS A 74 3.90 17.97 26.08
C HIS A 74 3.03 19.14 26.51
N SER A 75 2.07 18.89 27.40
CA SER A 75 1.57 19.93 28.28
C SER A 75 2.79 20.57 28.96
N PRO A 76 3.09 21.87 28.78
CA PRO A 76 4.04 22.52 29.66
C PRO A 76 3.39 22.52 31.04
N ALA A 77 4.00 21.81 31.98
CA ALA A 77 3.63 21.85 33.38
C ALA A 77 3.48 23.32 33.80
N ILE A 78 2.32 23.68 34.36
CA ILE A 78 2.14 24.97 35.03
C ILE A 78 3.15 25.00 36.18
N ASN A 79 4.13 25.88 36.08
CA ASN A 79 5.08 26.14 37.16
C ASN A 79 4.40 27.10 38.14
N ILE A 80 3.62 26.57 39.10
CA ILE A 80 3.23 27.35 40.27
C ILE A 80 4.45 27.36 41.19
N LYS A 81 5.10 28.52 41.27
CA LYS A 81 6.15 28.82 42.26
C LYS A 81 5.45 29.46 43.48
N PRO A 82 5.91 29.21 44.72
CA PRO A 82 5.17 29.51 45.95
C PRO A 82 4.89 31.01 46.16
#